data_AF-A0A9J6F655-F1
#
_entry.id   AF-A0A9J6F655-F1
#
_cell.length_a   1.000
_cell.length_b   1.000
_cell.length_c   1.000
_cell.angle_alpha   90.00
_cell.angle_beta   90.00
_cell.angle_gamma   90.00
#
_symmetry.space_group_name_H-M   'P 1'
#
loop_
_entity.id
_entity.type
_entity.pdbx_description
1 polymer ?
#
loop_
_entity_poly.entity_id
_entity_poly.type
_entity_poly.pdbx_seq_one_letter_code
_entity_poly.pdbx_strand_id
1 'polypeptide(L)'
;MGGREGLVDTAVKTAETGYMQRRLVKSLEDLCCHYDRSVRNSCGEVVQFCYGADGLDPASMEGKEDNPVDFGRVMEVMRARNPHRNEPPLDMDGILQLSKEILGGQGMSVCGESFRNDLKAFLTTYAKGVAEMYTLYKVKERDIPVLKQLNRLTASQLPIGSSLLTIRPNATSKTSLYYSLQNLMEQLPKIVIKGIPSSSRAVIHADDSHGSTKYRLLVEGDGLRDVIATYGVEGIKTSSNNTSEVEKTLGIEAARATIIREIATTMQSHGISVDRRHLMLLADLMTFRGEVLGITRHGLARMKESALMLASFEKTADHLFDAAYYGQTDEISGVSESIILGVPMSIGTGFFDLVHKVDWRPLAAPRQLIFDRSEFHIKLGEN
;
A
#
# COMPACT_ATOMS: atom_id res chain seq x y z
N MET A 1 -26.35 -8.92 30.57
CA MET A 1 -26.57 -8.56 29.14
C MET A 1 -25.25 -8.82 28.43
N GLY A 2 -25.04 -9.98 27.77
CA GLY A 2 -23.71 -10.28 27.20
C GLY A 2 -23.66 -11.50 26.27
N GLY A 3 -24.53 -12.50 26.47
CA GLY A 3 -24.56 -13.67 25.59
C GLY A 3 -25.20 -13.43 24.22
N ARG A 4 -26.39 -12.81 24.18
CA ARG A 4 -27.11 -12.54 22.92
C ARG A 4 -26.50 -11.40 22.11
N GLU A 5 -26.12 -10.31 22.77
CA GLU A 5 -25.40 -9.21 22.09
C GLU A 5 -24.04 -9.66 21.59
N GLY A 6 -23.29 -10.48 22.35
CA GLY A 6 -22.01 -11.04 21.88
C GLY A 6 -22.16 -11.97 20.67
N LEU A 7 -23.19 -12.82 20.64
CA LEU A 7 -23.49 -13.69 19.48
C LEU A 7 -23.94 -12.91 18.26
N VAL A 8 -24.78 -11.89 18.45
CA VAL A 8 -25.23 -11.00 17.38
C VAL A 8 -24.08 -10.15 16.86
N ASP A 9 -23.26 -9.58 17.73
CA ASP A 9 -22.07 -8.79 17.37
C ASP A 9 -21.03 -9.65 16.66
N THR A 10 -20.80 -10.89 17.11
CA THR A 10 -19.93 -11.85 16.40
C THR A 10 -20.51 -12.19 15.03
N ALA A 11 -21.82 -12.44 14.92
CA ALA A 11 -22.46 -12.75 13.64
C ALA A 11 -22.42 -11.55 12.67
N VAL A 12 -22.64 -10.33 13.14
CA VAL A 12 -22.56 -9.09 12.35
C VAL A 12 -21.12 -8.84 11.90
N LYS A 13 -20.15 -8.93 12.82
CA LYS A 13 -18.72 -8.84 12.48
C LYS A 13 -18.27 -9.92 11.50
N THR A 14 -18.82 -11.13 11.60
CA THR A 14 -18.53 -12.23 10.66
C THR A 14 -19.15 -11.95 9.28
N ALA A 15 -20.35 -11.37 9.23
CA ALA A 15 -20.99 -10.98 7.98
C ALA A 15 -20.21 -9.84 7.29
N GLU A 16 -19.76 -8.83 8.03
CA GLU A 16 -18.97 -7.71 7.52
C GLU A 16 -17.59 -8.14 7.05
N THR A 17 -16.88 -8.96 7.84
CA THR A 17 -15.56 -9.49 7.48
C THR A 17 -15.65 -10.46 6.30
N GLY A 18 -16.67 -11.33 6.25
CA GLY A 18 -16.90 -12.22 5.11
C GLY A 18 -17.25 -11.48 3.83
N TYR A 19 -18.03 -10.40 3.92
CA TYR A 19 -18.32 -9.53 2.78
C TYR A 19 -17.06 -8.80 2.30
N MET A 20 -16.24 -8.28 3.21
CA MET A 20 -14.94 -7.68 2.87
C MET A 20 -14.01 -8.68 2.18
N GLN A 21 -13.92 -9.90 2.70
CA GLN A 21 -13.13 -10.97 2.09
C GLN A 21 -13.61 -11.27 0.67
N ARG A 22 -14.93 -11.41 0.45
CA ARG A 22 -15.50 -11.65 -0.89
C ARG A 22 -15.13 -10.52 -1.87
N ARG A 23 -15.18 -9.27 -1.42
CA ARG A 23 -14.80 -8.09 -2.22
C ARG A 23 -13.34 -8.10 -2.61
N LEU A 24 -12.46 -8.43 -1.67
CA LEU A 24 -11.02 -8.55 -1.92
C LEU A 24 -10.72 -9.66 -2.92
N VAL A 25 -11.32 -10.84 -2.72
CA VAL A 25 -11.15 -11.98 -3.63
C VAL A 25 -11.62 -11.62 -5.04
N LYS A 26 -12.81 -11.04 -5.19
CA LYS A 26 -13.37 -10.65 -6.50
C LYS A 26 -12.55 -9.58 -7.23
N SER A 27 -11.83 -8.75 -6.51
CA SER A 27 -11.04 -7.68 -7.12
C SER A 27 -9.64 -8.14 -7.48
N LEU A 28 -9.07 -9.09 -6.73
CA LEU A 28 -7.74 -9.64 -6.94
C LEU A 28 -7.72 -10.90 -7.84
N GLU A 29 -8.88 -11.54 -8.11
CA GLU A 29 -8.95 -12.82 -8.84
C GLU A 29 -8.37 -12.77 -10.26
N ASP A 30 -8.39 -11.60 -10.91
CA ASP A 30 -7.93 -11.43 -12.30
C ASP A 30 -6.45 -11.04 -12.40
N LEU A 31 -5.74 -10.84 -11.28
CA LEU A 31 -4.36 -10.39 -11.31
C LEU A 31 -3.40 -11.56 -11.45
N CYS A 32 -2.51 -11.50 -12.46
CA CYS A 32 -1.49 -12.51 -12.68
C CYS A 32 -0.11 -11.88 -12.96
N CYS A 33 0.96 -12.57 -12.58
CA CYS A 33 2.33 -12.20 -12.91
C CYS A 33 2.71 -12.77 -14.28
N HIS A 34 3.15 -11.93 -15.20
CA HIS A 34 3.62 -12.31 -16.53
C HIS A 34 5.11 -12.67 -16.52
N TYR A 35 5.60 -13.27 -17.62
CA TYR A 35 7.01 -13.65 -17.80
C TYR A 35 7.99 -12.47 -17.68
N ASP A 36 7.54 -11.25 -17.98
CA ASP A 36 8.30 -10.01 -17.81
C ASP A 36 8.32 -9.48 -16.37
N ARG A 37 7.76 -10.24 -15.41
CA ARG A 37 7.59 -9.92 -13.99
C ARG A 37 6.59 -8.80 -13.69
N SER A 38 5.89 -8.29 -14.70
CA SER A 38 4.78 -7.36 -14.50
C SER A 38 3.53 -8.08 -14.02
N VAL A 39 2.76 -7.42 -13.16
CA VAL A 39 1.43 -7.86 -12.74
C VAL A 39 0.41 -7.18 -13.61
N ARG A 40 -0.41 -7.96 -14.31
CA ARG A 40 -1.45 -7.46 -15.21
C ARG A 40 -2.81 -8.03 -14.83
N ASN A 41 -3.86 -7.32 -15.23
CA ASN A 41 -5.21 -7.85 -15.20
C ASN A 41 -5.50 -8.71 -16.45
N SER A 42 -6.65 -9.37 -16.46
CA SER A 42 -7.15 -10.16 -17.58
C SER A 42 -7.27 -9.38 -18.90
N CYS A 43 -7.54 -8.07 -18.83
CA CYS A 43 -7.58 -7.18 -19.99
C CYS A 43 -6.19 -6.77 -20.51
N GLY A 44 -5.10 -7.18 -19.84
CA GLY A 44 -3.72 -6.87 -20.21
C GLY A 44 -3.20 -5.52 -19.73
N GLU A 45 -3.95 -4.79 -18.89
CA GLU A 45 -3.50 -3.56 -18.25
C GLU A 45 -2.51 -3.87 -17.13
N VAL A 46 -1.42 -3.10 -17.08
CA VAL A 46 -0.36 -3.28 -16.07
C VAL A 46 -0.77 -2.58 -14.78
N VAL A 47 -0.95 -3.37 -13.72
CA VAL A 47 -1.24 -2.86 -12.36
C VAL A 47 0.05 -2.61 -11.59
N GLN A 48 1.07 -3.47 -11.78
CA GLN A 48 2.36 -3.34 -11.11
C GLN A 48 3.49 -3.74 -12.06
N PHE A 49 4.58 -2.97 -12.13
CA PHE A 49 5.73 -3.31 -12.99
C PHE A 49 6.55 -4.49 -12.47
N CYS A 50 6.62 -4.66 -11.15
CA CYS A 50 7.33 -5.74 -10.49
C CYS A 50 6.55 -6.10 -9.23
N TYR A 51 6.17 -7.38 -9.10
CA TYR A 51 5.39 -7.83 -7.95
C TYR A 51 6.08 -7.47 -6.62
N GLY A 52 5.40 -6.75 -5.74
CA GLY A 52 5.96 -6.38 -4.43
C GLY A 52 7.24 -5.53 -4.49
N ALA A 53 7.53 -4.89 -5.64
CA ALA A 53 8.77 -4.19 -5.99
C ALA A 53 10.06 -5.04 -6.02
N ASP A 54 10.08 -6.23 -5.41
CA ASP A 54 11.23 -7.14 -5.39
C ASP A 54 11.08 -8.36 -6.32
N GLY A 55 9.85 -8.65 -6.78
CA GLY A 55 9.53 -9.76 -7.68
C GLY A 55 9.63 -11.13 -7.01
N LEU A 56 9.59 -11.17 -5.67
CA LEU A 56 9.78 -12.38 -4.91
C LEU A 56 8.44 -12.99 -4.47
N ASP A 57 8.35 -14.32 -4.50
CA ASP A 57 7.16 -15.05 -4.07
C ASP A 57 7.09 -15.16 -2.54
N PRO A 58 6.02 -14.68 -1.88
CA PRO A 58 5.79 -14.81 -0.45
C PRO A 58 5.87 -16.25 0.05
N ALA A 59 5.44 -17.24 -0.76
CA ALA A 59 5.47 -18.65 -0.38
C ALA A 59 6.90 -19.22 -0.26
N SER A 60 7.86 -18.56 -0.90
CA SER A 60 9.27 -18.94 -0.89
C SER A 60 10.10 -18.18 0.18
N MET A 61 9.46 -17.37 1.03
CA MET A 61 10.13 -16.59 2.08
C MET A 61 10.41 -17.45 3.32
N GLU A 62 11.63 -17.40 3.84
CA GLU A 62 12.01 -18.15 5.05
C GLU A 62 11.99 -17.30 6.34
N GLY A 63 12.14 -15.98 6.24
CA GLY A 63 12.31 -15.08 7.39
C GLY A 63 11.01 -14.73 8.11
N LYS A 64 11.07 -14.56 9.44
CA LYS A 64 10.04 -13.79 10.15
C LYS A 64 10.12 -12.33 9.69
N GLU A 65 8.96 -11.67 9.56
CA GLU A 65 8.82 -10.29 9.06
C GLU A 65 9.12 -10.11 7.54
N ASP A 66 8.67 -11.05 6.70
CA ASP A 66 8.67 -10.92 5.23
C ASP A 66 10.06 -10.78 4.58
N ASN A 67 11.09 -11.28 5.26
CA ASN A 67 12.45 -11.28 4.76
C ASN A 67 12.74 -12.52 3.89
N PRO A 68 13.46 -12.37 2.76
CA PRO A 68 13.83 -13.50 1.90
C PRO A 68 14.60 -14.58 2.65
N VAL A 69 15.41 -14.17 3.62
CA VAL A 69 16.26 -15.06 4.41
C VAL A 69 16.18 -14.66 5.88
N ASP A 70 16.03 -15.65 6.77
CA ASP A 70 16.23 -15.44 8.21
C ASP A 70 17.73 -15.34 8.53
N PHE A 71 18.24 -14.10 8.54
CA PHE A 71 19.65 -13.85 8.84
C PHE A 71 20.07 -14.35 10.23
N GLY A 72 19.16 -14.35 11.20
CA GLY A 72 19.43 -14.86 12.56
C GLY A 72 19.69 -16.36 12.55
N ARG A 73 18.79 -17.12 11.93
CA ARG A 73 18.94 -18.58 11.75
C ARG A 73 20.20 -18.93 10.97
N VAL A 74 20.48 -18.21 9.87
CA VAL A 74 21.68 -18.44 9.06
C VAL A 74 22.95 -18.16 9.87
N MET A 75 22.96 -17.10 10.67
CA MET A 75 24.09 -16.78 11.55
C MET A 75 24.28 -17.84 12.65
N GLU A 76 23.21 -18.36 13.24
CA GLU A 76 23.28 -19.46 14.22
C GLU A 76 23.83 -20.74 13.58
N VAL A 77 23.36 -21.11 12.39
CA VAL A 77 23.89 -22.25 11.63
C VAL A 77 25.37 -22.03 11.29
N MET A 78 25.76 -20.82 10.89
CA MET A 78 27.16 -20.48 10.60
C MET A 78 28.04 -20.60 11.85
N ARG A 79 27.58 -20.06 13.00
CA ARG A 79 28.26 -20.17 14.30
C ARG A 79 28.38 -21.62 14.78
N ALA A 80 27.35 -22.44 14.54
CA ALA A 80 27.37 -23.85 14.89
C ALA A 80 28.30 -24.67 13.99
N ARG A 81 28.37 -24.34 12.69
CA ARG A 81 29.16 -25.07 11.70
C ARG A 81 30.65 -24.72 11.77
N ASN A 82 31.01 -23.49 12.15
CA ASN A 82 32.38 -22.99 12.22
C ASN A 82 32.76 -22.46 13.63
N PRO A 83 32.89 -23.32 14.66
CA PRO A 83 33.31 -22.89 15.99
C PRO A 83 34.83 -22.65 16.05
N HIS A 84 35.26 -21.40 15.79
CA HIS A 84 36.66 -20.98 15.97
C HIS A 84 36.90 -20.55 17.42
N ARG A 85 37.33 -21.49 18.28
CA ARG A 85 37.58 -21.25 19.72
C ARG A 85 38.87 -20.50 20.05
N ASN A 86 39.79 -20.38 19.09
CA ASN A 86 41.15 -19.90 19.33
C ASN A 86 41.37 -18.44 18.93
N GLU A 87 40.35 -17.76 18.39
CA GLU A 87 40.46 -16.38 17.92
C GLU A 87 39.71 -15.43 18.86
N PRO A 88 40.27 -14.24 19.13
CA PRO A 88 39.58 -13.23 19.92
C PRO A 88 38.31 -12.76 19.19
N PRO A 89 37.21 -12.51 19.93
CA PRO A 89 35.97 -12.01 19.33
C PRO A 89 36.21 -10.66 18.66
N LEU A 90 35.63 -10.47 17.48
CA LEU A 90 35.73 -9.21 16.77
C LEU A 90 34.98 -8.09 17.49
N ASP A 91 35.64 -6.94 17.57
CA ASP A 91 35.05 -5.71 18.08
C ASP A 91 34.10 -5.08 17.03
N MET A 92 33.27 -4.11 17.45
CA MET A 92 32.27 -3.46 16.59
C MET A 92 32.86 -2.97 15.26
N ASP A 93 34.03 -2.31 15.33
CA ASP A 93 34.71 -1.77 14.16
C ASP A 93 35.25 -2.86 13.23
N GLY A 94 35.68 -4.01 13.79
CA GLY A 94 36.13 -5.15 13.00
C GLY A 94 34.99 -5.79 12.19
N ILE A 95 33.80 -5.92 12.78
CA ILE A 95 32.61 -6.46 12.09
C ILE A 95 32.18 -5.51 10.95
N LEU A 96 32.24 -4.19 11.19
CA LEU A 96 31.90 -3.19 10.17
C LEU A 96 32.93 -3.13 9.04
N GLN A 97 34.20 -3.45 9.31
CA GLN A 97 35.24 -3.47 8.29
C GLN A 97 35.16 -4.72 7.40
N LEU A 98 35.02 -5.91 8.00
CA LEU A 98 34.83 -7.16 7.26
C LEU A 98 33.52 -7.17 6.46
N SER A 99 32.44 -6.61 7.01
CA SER A 99 31.17 -6.54 6.28
C SER A 99 31.28 -5.69 5.01
N LYS A 100 32.03 -4.57 5.06
CA LYS A 100 32.31 -3.74 3.87
C LYS A 100 33.14 -4.48 2.83
N GLU A 101 34.09 -5.30 3.26
CA GLU A 101 34.91 -6.12 2.36
C GLU A 101 34.09 -7.23 1.69
N ILE A 102 33.25 -7.94 2.45
CA ILE A 102 32.36 -8.99 1.95
C ILE A 102 31.28 -8.42 1.01
N LEU A 103 30.72 -7.26 1.33
CA LEU A 103 29.76 -6.55 0.47
C LEU A 103 30.42 -6.07 -0.85
N GLY A 104 31.73 -5.86 -0.87
CA GLY A 104 32.50 -5.49 -2.05
C GLY A 104 32.93 -6.67 -2.93
N GLY A 105 32.74 -7.91 -2.48
CA GLY A 105 33.13 -9.12 -3.21
C GLY A 105 32.27 -9.40 -4.46
N GLN A 106 32.86 -10.06 -5.47
CA GLN A 106 32.22 -10.33 -6.76
C GLN A 106 30.90 -11.13 -6.67
N GLY A 107 30.73 -11.96 -5.63
CA GLY A 107 29.51 -12.76 -5.41
C GLY A 107 28.27 -11.95 -5.02
N MET A 108 28.42 -10.73 -4.51
CA MET A 108 27.30 -9.85 -4.14
C MET A 108 26.74 -9.04 -5.31
N SER A 109 27.44 -9.00 -6.46
CA SER A 109 27.01 -8.25 -7.66
C SER A 109 25.64 -8.70 -8.20
N VAL A 110 25.30 -9.98 -8.01
CA VAL A 110 24.05 -10.62 -8.45
C VAL A 110 22.87 -10.31 -7.53
N CYS A 111 23.13 -9.91 -6.28
CA CYS A 111 22.08 -9.59 -5.31
C CYS A 111 21.52 -8.17 -5.53
N GLY A 112 20.20 -8.02 -5.40
CA GLY A 112 19.50 -6.73 -5.51
C GLY A 112 19.93 -5.71 -4.44
N GLU A 113 19.78 -4.42 -4.76
CA GLU A 113 20.21 -3.33 -3.87
C GLU A 113 19.47 -3.31 -2.53
N SER A 114 18.19 -3.67 -2.51
CA SER A 114 17.39 -3.82 -1.28
C SER A 114 18.01 -4.84 -0.34
N PHE A 115 18.31 -6.04 -0.85
CA PHE A 115 18.92 -7.12 -0.06
C PHE A 115 20.28 -6.72 0.52
N ARG A 116 21.10 -5.97 -0.23
CA ARG A 116 22.39 -5.46 0.28
C ARG A 116 22.18 -4.47 1.43
N ASN A 117 21.17 -3.62 1.32
CA ASN A 117 20.83 -2.67 2.37
C ASN A 117 20.29 -3.37 3.61
N ASP A 118 19.45 -4.39 3.46
CA ASP A 118 18.91 -5.19 4.55
C ASP A 118 20.01 -5.97 5.27
N LEU A 119 20.93 -6.59 4.53
CA LEU A 119 22.09 -7.28 5.08
C LEU A 119 23.03 -6.31 5.81
N LYS A 120 23.24 -5.11 5.26
CA LYS A 120 24.02 -4.06 5.92
C LYS A 120 23.34 -3.58 7.21
N ALA A 121 22.02 -3.36 7.18
CA ALA A 121 21.24 -2.97 8.34
C ALA A 121 21.33 -4.05 9.44
N PHE A 122 21.12 -5.31 9.09
CA PHE A 122 21.27 -6.45 10.00
C PHE A 122 22.66 -6.49 10.65
N LEU A 123 23.73 -6.38 9.85
CA LEU A 123 25.11 -6.39 10.36
C LEU A 123 25.40 -5.18 11.27
N THR A 124 24.85 -4.00 10.97
CA THR A 124 24.99 -2.82 11.84
C THR A 124 24.23 -2.96 13.15
N THR A 125 23.03 -3.56 13.14
CA THR A 125 22.24 -3.86 14.34
C THR A 125 22.94 -4.93 15.18
N TYR A 126 23.49 -5.97 14.54
CA TYR A 126 24.28 -7.00 15.22
C TYR A 126 25.53 -6.41 15.88
N ALA A 127 26.28 -5.56 15.17
CA ALA A 127 27.47 -4.89 15.71
C ALA A 127 27.14 -3.97 16.90
N LYS A 128 26.00 -3.26 16.85
CA LYS A 128 25.49 -2.47 17.99
C LYS A 128 25.11 -3.35 19.19
N GLY A 129 24.42 -4.47 18.98
CA GLY A 129 24.09 -5.41 20.06
C GLY A 129 25.33 -6.01 20.74
N VAL A 130 26.40 -6.23 19.97
CA VAL A 130 27.71 -6.63 20.51
C VAL A 130 28.31 -5.50 21.36
N ALA A 131 28.31 -4.26 20.88
CA ALA A 131 28.78 -3.10 21.64
C ALA A 131 27.98 -2.86 22.94
N GLU A 132 26.65 -3.03 22.89
CA GLU A 132 25.77 -2.95 24.06
C GLU A 132 26.15 -4.02 25.10
N MET A 133 26.43 -5.25 24.68
CA MET A 133 26.96 -6.29 25.58
C MET A 133 28.30 -5.87 26.21
N TYR A 134 29.24 -5.30 25.44
CA TYR A 134 30.50 -4.79 25.98
C TYR A 134 30.30 -3.66 27.01
N THR A 135 29.31 -2.78 26.81
CA THR A 135 28.97 -1.72 27.77
C THR A 135 28.24 -2.25 29.01
N LEU A 136 27.38 -3.25 28.85
CA LEU A 136 26.60 -3.87 29.94
C LEU A 136 27.49 -4.66 30.90
N TYR A 137 28.51 -5.35 30.39
CA TYR A 137 29.46 -6.14 31.18
C TYR A 137 30.62 -5.34 31.80
N LYS A 138 30.60 -3.99 31.69
CA LYS A 138 31.55 -3.09 32.36
C LYS A 138 33.02 -3.52 32.28
N VAL A 139 33.52 -3.83 31.08
CA VAL A 139 34.98 -3.94 30.91
C VAL A 139 35.56 -2.53 30.76
N LYS A 140 36.01 -2.03 31.92
CA LYS A 140 36.80 -0.83 32.25
C LYS A 140 36.08 0.53 32.20
N GLU A 141 35.50 0.84 33.36
CA GLU A 141 35.16 2.17 33.88
C GLU A 141 36.35 3.17 33.91
N ARG A 142 36.01 4.46 33.76
CA ARG A 142 36.45 5.55 34.65
C ARG A 142 35.26 6.48 34.92
N ASP A 143 34.92 6.64 36.20
CA ASP A 143 33.95 7.58 36.80
C ASP A 143 34.13 9.03 36.26
N ILE A 144 33.21 10.02 36.37
CA ILE A 144 32.63 10.60 37.60
C ILE A 144 31.42 11.57 37.26
N PRO A 145 30.84 12.41 38.15
CA PRO A 145 29.44 12.34 38.62
C PRO A 145 28.68 13.69 38.49
N VAL A 146 27.77 13.89 37.52
CA VAL A 146 27.02 15.17 37.43
C VAL A 146 25.52 14.96 37.26
N LEU A 147 24.96 14.14 38.15
CA LEU A 147 23.54 14.12 38.49
C LEU A 147 23.28 15.00 39.72
N LYS A 148 23.74 16.25 39.67
CA LYS A 148 23.35 17.28 40.63
C LYS A 148 23.18 18.61 39.91
N GLN A 149 22.00 18.80 39.29
CA GLN A 149 21.24 20.05 39.38
C GLN A 149 19.93 19.95 38.59
N LEU A 150 18.89 19.52 39.31
CA LEU A 150 17.49 19.65 38.96
C LEU A 150 17.03 21.12 39.10
N ASN A 151 16.20 21.55 38.15
CA ASN A 151 15.12 22.56 38.23
C ASN A 151 15.40 23.97 38.79
N ARG A 152 15.22 24.98 37.92
CA ARG A 152 14.57 26.24 38.32
C ARG A 152 13.80 26.87 37.15
N LEU A 153 12.48 26.98 37.31
CA LEU A 153 11.54 27.77 36.49
C LEU A 153 11.14 29.03 37.25
N THR A 154 10.78 30.10 36.55
CA THR A 154 9.79 31.07 37.05
C THR A 154 9.04 31.79 35.92
N ALA A 155 7.79 32.11 36.22
CA ALA A 155 6.73 32.58 35.35
C ALA A 155 6.65 34.12 35.28
N SER A 156 7.12 34.72 34.17
CA SER A 156 6.89 36.14 33.86
C SER A 156 7.12 36.52 32.38
N GLN A 157 6.81 35.65 31.42
CA GLN A 157 7.04 35.98 30.00
C GLN A 157 5.85 35.61 29.10
N LEU A 158 4.65 36.03 29.51
CA LEU A 158 3.44 36.05 28.70
C LEU A 158 2.76 37.43 28.80
N PRO A 159 2.74 38.23 27.72
CA PRO A 159 1.75 39.27 27.52
C PRO A 159 0.78 38.89 26.38
N ILE A 160 -0.50 38.87 26.73
CA ILE A 160 -1.64 38.73 25.84
C ILE A 160 -2.09 40.14 25.45
N GLY A 161 -2.18 40.42 24.14
CA GLY A 161 -2.69 41.66 23.59
C GLY A 161 -4.12 41.50 23.04
N SER A 162 -4.98 42.46 23.36
CA SER A 162 -6.38 42.56 22.99
C SER A 162 -6.57 43.26 21.63
N SER A 163 -7.46 42.77 20.78
CA SER A 163 -7.94 43.50 19.60
C SER A 163 -9.42 43.24 19.40
N LEU A 164 -10.22 44.26 19.74
CA LEU A 164 -11.68 44.29 19.69
C LEU A 164 -12.17 44.26 18.24
N LEU A 165 -12.95 43.25 17.86
CA LEU A 165 -13.60 43.16 16.54
C LEU A 165 -15.00 43.79 16.61
N THR A 166 -15.26 44.84 15.81
CA THR A 166 -16.57 45.50 15.75
C THR A 166 -17.34 45.00 14.52
N ILE A 167 -18.50 44.36 14.73
CA ILE A 167 -19.38 43.86 13.66
C ILE A 167 -20.55 44.82 13.48
N ARG A 168 -20.77 45.31 12.25
CA ARG A 168 -21.94 46.12 11.89
C ARG A 168 -22.97 45.23 11.17
N PRO A 169 -24.23 45.18 11.63
CA PRO A 169 -25.29 44.45 10.93
C PRO A 169 -25.71 45.21 9.67
N ASN A 170 -25.93 44.48 8.58
CA ASN A 170 -26.37 45.05 7.32
C ASN A 170 -27.89 45.32 7.38
N ALA A 171 -28.30 46.55 7.09
CA ALA A 171 -29.69 46.94 7.13
C ALA A 171 -30.41 46.46 5.86
N THR A 172 -31.28 45.45 5.97
CA THR A 172 -32.29 45.21 4.93
C THR A 172 -33.62 44.82 5.56
N SER A 173 -34.65 45.39 4.97
CA SER A 173 -35.97 45.68 5.51
C SER A 173 -36.85 44.47 5.87
N LYS A 174 -37.56 44.62 6.99
CA LYS A 174 -38.88 44.03 7.32
C LYS A 174 -38.97 42.55 7.72
N THR A 175 -37.87 41.85 7.99
CA THR A 175 -37.91 40.71 8.90
C THR A 175 -37.57 41.26 10.29
N SER A 176 -38.48 41.13 11.27
CA SER A 176 -38.35 41.78 12.59
C SER A 176 -36.91 41.72 13.08
N LEU A 177 -36.33 42.91 13.36
CA LEU A 177 -34.98 43.06 13.90
C LEU A 177 -34.72 42.05 15.01
N TYR A 178 -35.74 41.75 15.82
CA TYR A 178 -35.73 40.76 16.88
C TYR A 178 -35.40 39.33 16.39
N TYR A 179 -35.99 38.83 15.30
CA TYR A 179 -35.67 37.50 14.76
C TYR A 179 -34.27 37.43 14.18
N SER A 180 -33.83 38.50 13.51
CA SER A 180 -32.47 38.58 12.98
C SER A 180 -31.45 38.64 14.12
N LEU A 181 -31.76 39.37 15.21
CA LEU A 181 -30.92 39.47 16.40
C LEU A 181 -30.91 38.16 17.19
N GLN A 182 -32.03 37.45 17.28
CA GLN A 182 -32.12 36.15 17.97
C GLN A 182 -31.40 35.04 17.18
N ASN A 183 -31.53 35.01 15.86
CA ASN A 183 -30.75 34.11 15.00
C ASN A 183 -29.25 34.44 15.09
N LEU A 184 -28.90 35.74 15.08
CA LEU A 184 -27.52 36.18 15.22
C LEU A 184 -26.96 35.89 16.62
N MET A 185 -27.76 35.96 17.69
CA MET A 185 -27.40 35.50 19.04
C MET A 185 -27.18 33.98 19.11
N GLU A 186 -27.89 33.19 18.30
CA GLU A 186 -27.68 31.74 18.22
C GLU A 186 -26.45 31.37 17.36
N GLN A 187 -26.16 32.17 16.33
CA GLN A 187 -25.03 31.96 15.43
C GLN A 187 -23.71 32.51 15.97
N LEU A 188 -23.73 33.61 16.74
CA LEU A 188 -22.54 34.26 17.32
C LEU A 188 -21.62 33.28 18.07
N PRO A 189 -22.15 32.39 18.94
CA PRO A 189 -21.32 31.42 19.66
C PRO A 189 -20.72 30.33 18.77
N LYS A 190 -21.30 30.09 17.57
CA LYS A 190 -20.89 29.03 16.65
C LYS A 190 -19.78 29.48 15.68
N ILE A 191 -19.47 30.78 15.64
CA ILE A 191 -18.44 31.33 14.76
C ILE A 191 -17.05 30.97 15.29
N VAL A 192 -16.23 30.33 14.45
CA VAL A 192 -14.84 30.03 14.76
C VAL A 192 -14.03 31.34 14.75
N ILE A 193 -13.55 31.77 15.92
CA ILE A 193 -12.79 33.02 16.08
C ILE A 193 -11.35 32.89 15.58
N LYS A 194 -10.72 31.73 15.80
CA LYS A 194 -9.35 31.42 15.39
C LYS A 194 -9.14 29.91 15.33
N GLY A 195 -8.38 29.46 14.36
CA GLY A 195 -8.05 28.04 14.17
C GLY A 195 -8.53 27.52 12.81
N ILE A 196 -8.29 26.24 12.57
CA ILE A 196 -8.77 25.56 11.37
C ILE A 196 -10.20 25.08 11.66
N PRO A 197 -11.21 25.48 10.87
CA PRO A 197 -12.61 25.20 11.17
C PRO A 197 -12.96 23.70 11.07
N SER A 198 -12.18 22.95 10.31
CA SER A 198 -12.38 21.52 10.06
C SER A 198 -11.72 20.61 11.10
N SER A 199 -10.85 21.16 11.98
CA SER A 199 -10.30 20.41 13.11
C SER A 199 -11.20 20.53 14.34
N SER A 200 -11.60 19.40 14.93
CA SER A 200 -12.45 19.36 16.12
C SER A 200 -11.64 19.54 17.41
N ARG A 201 -10.50 18.86 17.52
CA ARG A 201 -9.62 18.92 18.69
C ARG A 201 -8.19 18.55 18.34
N ALA A 202 -7.25 19.02 19.16
CA ALA A 202 -5.85 18.63 19.07
C ALA A 202 -5.35 18.17 20.45
N VAL A 203 -4.59 17.09 20.47
CA VAL A 203 -4.04 16.46 21.67
C VAL A 203 -2.53 16.35 21.52
N ILE A 204 -1.79 16.71 22.57
CA ILE A 204 -0.33 16.60 22.58
C ILE A 204 0.05 15.25 23.20
N HIS A 205 0.78 14.44 22.47
CA HIS A 205 1.36 13.17 22.91
C HIS A 205 2.86 13.35 23.16
N ALA A 206 3.36 12.91 24.31
CA ALA A 206 4.80 12.92 24.61
C ALA A 206 5.37 11.51 24.41
N ASP A 207 6.32 11.36 23.48
CA ASP A 207 7.06 10.11 23.26
C ASP A 207 8.41 10.17 24.00
N ASP A 208 8.63 9.25 24.95
CA ASP A 208 9.83 9.19 25.81
C ASP A 208 10.84 8.10 25.39
N SER A 209 10.76 7.58 24.16
CA SER A 209 11.42 6.33 23.75
C SER A 209 12.95 6.38 23.60
N HIS A 210 13.59 7.55 23.54
CA HIS A 210 15.05 7.68 23.29
C HIS A 210 15.74 8.84 24.03
N GLY A 211 15.39 9.11 25.29
CA GLY A 211 16.14 10.08 26.13
C GLY A 211 16.01 11.55 25.72
N SER A 212 15.21 11.87 24.70
CA SER A 212 14.73 13.21 24.37
C SER A 212 13.20 13.15 24.28
N THR A 213 12.51 14.00 25.05
CA THR A 213 11.05 14.06 25.05
C THR A 213 10.58 14.72 23.74
N LYS A 214 9.98 13.94 22.84
CA LYS A 214 9.41 14.48 21.59
C LYS A 214 7.91 14.63 21.74
N TYR A 215 7.41 15.83 21.51
CA TYR A 215 5.97 16.09 21.49
C TYR A 215 5.43 15.90 20.08
N ARG A 216 4.46 14.99 19.92
CA ARG A 216 3.67 14.81 18.69
C ARG A 216 2.29 15.41 18.91
N LEU A 217 1.88 16.29 18.01
CA LEU A 217 0.51 16.83 18.00
C LEU A 217 -0.38 15.89 17.18
N LEU A 218 -1.42 15.36 17.82
CA LEU A 218 -2.47 14.56 17.18
C LEU A 218 -3.68 15.47 16.96
N VAL A 219 -4.01 15.75 15.71
CA VAL A 219 -5.16 16.58 15.35
C VAL A 219 -6.29 15.65 14.90
N GLU A 220 -7.46 15.82 15.50
CA GLU A 220 -8.69 15.16 15.11
C GLU A 220 -9.48 16.12 14.21
N GLY A 221 -9.69 15.70 12.96
CA GLY A 221 -10.46 16.43 11.97
C GLY A 221 -9.86 16.31 10.58
N ASP A 222 -10.55 16.92 9.62
CA ASP A 222 -10.12 16.97 8.22
C ASP A 222 -9.42 18.32 7.99
N GLY A 223 -8.49 18.44 7.06
CA GLY A 223 -7.78 19.69 6.73
C GLY A 223 -6.25 19.58 6.72
N LEU A 224 -5.70 18.48 6.23
CA LEU A 224 -4.26 18.21 6.14
C LEU A 224 -3.49 19.35 5.46
N ARG A 225 -4.05 19.97 4.42
CA ARG A 225 -3.42 21.10 3.71
C ARG A 225 -3.15 22.29 4.65
N ASP A 226 -4.13 22.64 5.46
CA ASP A 226 -4.06 23.79 6.36
C ASP A 226 -3.16 23.48 7.56
N VAL A 227 -3.19 22.23 8.04
CA VAL A 227 -2.31 21.76 9.12
C VAL A 227 -0.84 21.81 8.68
N ILE A 228 -0.52 21.34 7.48
CA ILE A 228 0.84 21.39 6.92
C ILE A 228 1.34 22.83 6.75
N ALA A 229 0.44 23.76 6.40
CA ALA A 229 0.78 25.16 6.19
C ALA A 229 0.93 25.96 7.50
N THR A 230 0.56 25.40 8.65
CA THR A 230 0.58 26.11 9.93
C THR A 230 2.01 26.31 10.43
N TYR A 231 2.36 27.55 10.78
CA TYR A 231 3.69 27.88 11.29
C TYR A 231 4.04 27.07 12.55
N GLY A 232 5.21 26.44 12.54
CA GLY A 232 5.70 25.58 13.62
C GLY A 232 5.39 24.10 13.46
N VAL A 233 4.63 23.69 12.44
CA VAL A 233 4.40 22.28 12.08
C VAL A 233 5.41 21.83 11.04
N GLU A 234 6.06 20.67 11.28
CA GLU A 234 6.97 20.06 10.31
C GLU A 234 6.19 19.25 9.26
N GLY A 235 5.77 19.93 8.18
CA GLY A 235 4.92 19.34 7.13
C GLY A 235 5.45 18.08 6.45
N ILE A 236 6.78 17.89 6.41
CA ILE A 236 7.43 16.71 5.80
C ILE A 236 7.11 15.43 6.58
N LYS A 237 6.87 15.54 7.89
CA LYS A 237 6.60 14.39 8.76
C LYS A 237 5.12 14.28 9.17
N THR A 238 4.27 15.19 8.71
CA THR A 238 2.83 15.13 8.99
C THR A 238 2.18 14.06 8.12
N SER A 239 1.35 13.22 8.74
CA SER A 239 0.55 12.20 8.05
C SER A 239 -0.93 12.34 8.40
N SER A 240 -1.79 11.82 7.53
CA SER A 240 -3.23 11.68 7.76
C SER A 240 -3.64 10.23 7.53
N ASN A 241 -4.72 9.81 8.19
CA ASN A 241 -5.37 8.52 7.98
C ASN A 241 -6.38 8.57 6.81
N ASN A 242 -6.91 9.76 6.48
CA ASN A 242 -7.89 9.93 5.42
C ASN A 242 -7.21 9.93 4.05
N THR A 243 -7.30 8.79 3.35
CA THR A 243 -6.65 8.57 2.04
C THR A 243 -7.13 9.54 0.96
N SER A 244 -8.42 9.90 0.97
CA SER A 244 -9.00 10.84 -0.01
C SER A 244 -8.48 12.27 0.16
N GLU A 245 -8.12 12.65 1.39
CA GLU A 245 -7.52 13.93 1.67
C GLU A 245 -6.03 13.95 1.29
N VAL A 246 -5.32 12.86 1.60
CA VAL A 246 -3.92 12.69 1.18
C VAL A 246 -3.81 12.74 -0.34
N GLU A 247 -4.72 12.10 -1.06
CA GLU A 247 -4.80 12.16 -2.52
C GLU A 247 -4.92 13.61 -3.04
N LYS A 248 -5.82 14.40 -2.46
CA LYS A 248 -6.04 15.80 -2.86
C LYS A 248 -4.87 16.74 -2.53
N THR A 249 -4.11 16.42 -1.50
CA THR A 249 -3.05 17.32 -0.97
C THR A 249 -1.65 16.95 -1.46
N LEU A 250 -1.34 15.66 -1.48
CA LEU A 250 -0.02 15.11 -1.79
C LEU A 250 0.01 14.26 -3.06
N GLY A 251 -1.15 13.87 -3.60
CA GLY A 251 -1.27 13.08 -4.82
C GLY A 251 -1.43 11.58 -4.61
N ILE A 252 -1.54 10.84 -5.73
CA ILE A 252 -1.93 9.43 -5.72
C ILE A 252 -0.90 8.50 -5.08
N GLU A 253 0.39 8.74 -5.27
CA GLU A 253 1.46 7.92 -4.67
C GLU A 253 1.52 8.04 -3.14
N ALA A 254 1.26 9.24 -2.62
CA ALA A 254 1.16 9.45 -1.18
C ALA A 254 -0.08 8.74 -0.60
N ALA A 255 -1.19 8.76 -1.34
CA ALA A 255 -2.40 8.05 -0.97
C ALA A 255 -2.18 6.52 -0.98
N ARG A 256 -1.51 5.99 -2.00
CA ARG A 256 -1.08 4.59 -2.11
C ARG A 256 -0.24 4.17 -0.89
N ALA A 257 0.80 4.94 -0.55
CA ALA A 257 1.64 4.65 0.61
C ALA A 257 0.84 4.70 1.92
N THR A 258 -0.14 5.61 2.01
CA THR A 258 -1.05 5.72 3.16
C THR A 258 -1.94 4.49 3.29
N ILE A 259 -2.52 3.98 2.19
CA ILE A 259 -3.31 2.75 2.18
C ILE A 259 -2.49 1.58 2.74
N ILE A 260 -1.26 1.40 2.24
CA ILE A 260 -0.37 0.32 2.70
C ILE A 260 -0.10 0.45 4.20
N ARG A 261 0.24 1.65 4.67
CA ARG A 261 0.56 1.93 6.08
C ARG A 261 -0.63 1.72 7.00
N GLU A 262 -1.82 2.20 6.64
CA GLU A 262 -3.03 2.07 7.47
C GLU A 262 -3.49 0.60 7.57
N ILE A 263 -3.47 -0.16 6.45
CA ILE A 263 -3.81 -1.59 6.49
C ILE A 263 -2.78 -2.36 7.32
N ALA A 264 -1.48 -2.09 7.15
CA ALA A 264 -0.45 -2.74 7.95
C ALA A 264 -0.61 -2.45 9.45
N THR A 265 -0.84 -1.19 9.83
CA THR A 265 -0.99 -0.77 11.23
C THR A 265 -2.22 -1.42 11.88
N THR A 266 -3.35 -1.47 11.17
CA THR A 266 -4.57 -2.10 11.69
C THR A 266 -4.42 -3.61 11.83
N MET A 267 -3.86 -4.30 10.84
CA MET A 267 -3.63 -5.75 10.91
C MET A 267 -2.66 -6.13 12.03
N GLN A 268 -1.58 -5.35 12.20
CA GLN A 268 -0.60 -5.57 13.27
C GLN A 268 -1.22 -5.38 14.66
N SER A 269 -2.11 -4.40 14.84
CA SER A 269 -2.85 -4.20 16.10
C SER A 269 -3.73 -5.40 16.49
N HIS A 270 -4.19 -6.16 15.50
CA HIS A 270 -4.95 -7.40 15.69
C HIS A 270 -4.07 -8.66 15.74
N GLY A 271 -2.76 -8.53 15.67
CA GLY A 271 -1.81 -9.66 15.69
C GLY A 271 -1.83 -10.51 14.42
N ILE A 272 -2.37 -10.00 13.31
CA ILE A 272 -2.39 -10.68 12.02
C ILE A 272 -1.15 -10.23 11.24
N SER A 273 -0.24 -11.15 10.96
CA SER A 273 0.92 -10.91 10.08
C SER A 273 0.56 -11.22 8.63
N VAL A 274 0.60 -10.21 7.76
CA VAL A 274 0.39 -10.35 6.32
C VAL A 274 1.62 -9.80 5.61
N ASP A 275 2.11 -10.51 4.59
CA ASP A 275 3.24 -10.02 3.81
C ASP A 275 2.91 -8.67 3.15
N ARG A 276 3.81 -7.68 3.32
CA ARG A 276 3.71 -6.35 2.68
C ARG A 276 3.42 -6.43 1.17
N ARG A 277 3.88 -7.46 0.46
CA ARG A 277 3.68 -7.60 -0.99
C ARG A 277 2.21 -7.72 -1.37
N HIS A 278 1.41 -8.40 -0.54
CA HIS A 278 -0.04 -8.48 -0.74
C HIS A 278 -0.71 -7.13 -0.51
N LEU A 279 -0.26 -6.38 0.49
CA LEU A 279 -0.77 -5.04 0.77
C LEU A 279 -0.40 -4.04 -0.34
N MET A 280 0.81 -4.16 -0.88
CA MET A 280 1.27 -3.38 -2.03
C MET A 280 0.42 -3.66 -3.25
N LEU A 281 0.20 -4.94 -3.59
CA LEU A 281 -0.64 -5.31 -4.72
C LEU A 281 -2.06 -4.75 -4.59
N LEU A 282 -2.64 -4.81 -3.38
CA LEU A 282 -3.95 -4.25 -3.12
C LEU A 282 -4.00 -2.73 -3.30
N ALA A 283 -3.00 -2.01 -2.77
CA ALA A 283 -2.91 -0.57 -2.90
C ALA A 283 -2.67 -0.14 -4.35
N ASP A 284 -1.86 -0.89 -5.11
CA ASP A 284 -1.62 -0.70 -6.54
C ASP A 284 -2.93 -0.87 -7.33
N LEU A 285 -3.69 -1.94 -7.07
CA LEU A 285 -4.99 -2.15 -7.69
C LEU A 285 -5.96 -1.00 -7.39
N MET A 286 -5.91 -0.41 -6.19
CA MET A 286 -6.77 0.72 -5.84
C MET A 286 -6.34 2.04 -6.49
N THR A 287 -5.13 2.15 -7.04
CA THR A 287 -4.54 3.43 -7.46
C THR A 287 -4.02 3.48 -8.90
N PHE A 288 -3.96 2.36 -9.63
CA PHE A 288 -3.39 2.31 -10.99
C PHE A 288 -4.10 3.19 -12.03
N ARG A 289 -5.38 3.53 -11.84
CA ARG A 289 -6.14 4.45 -12.72
C ARG A 289 -5.84 5.93 -12.47
N GLY A 290 -5.03 6.27 -11.47
CA GLY A 290 -4.67 7.64 -11.12
C GLY A 290 -5.60 8.33 -10.12
N GLU A 291 -6.57 7.61 -9.56
CA GLU A 291 -7.43 8.04 -8.45
C GLU A 291 -7.62 6.89 -7.45
N VAL A 292 -7.98 7.20 -6.20
CA VAL A 292 -8.22 6.16 -5.19
C VAL A 292 -9.61 5.55 -5.39
N LEU A 293 -9.65 4.40 -6.05
CA LEU A 293 -10.88 3.63 -6.25
C LEU A 293 -11.09 2.64 -5.10
N GLY A 294 -12.20 2.81 -4.38
CA GLY A 294 -12.61 1.86 -3.35
C GLY A 294 -13.09 0.54 -3.96
N ILE A 295 -12.90 -0.57 -3.26
CA ILE A 295 -13.32 -1.92 -3.69
C ILE A 295 -14.84 -2.12 -3.57
N THR A 296 -15.63 -1.06 -3.72
CA THR A 296 -17.10 -1.09 -3.61
C THR A 296 -17.71 -1.34 -4.99
N ARG A 297 -19.02 -1.61 -5.06
CA ARG A 297 -19.72 -1.73 -6.36
C ARG A 297 -19.44 -0.59 -7.33
N HIS A 298 -19.34 0.64 -6.82
CA HIS A 298 -19.12 1.82 -7.67
C HIS A 298 -17.66 1.94 -8.13
N GLY A 299 -16.70 1.51 -7.31
CA GLY A 299 -15.29 1.53 -7.70
C GLY A 299 -14.93 0.36 -8.61
N LEU A 300 -15.50 -0.82 -8.38
CA LEU A 300 -15.29 -1.98 -9.25
C LEU A 300 -15.84 -1.74 -10.67
N ALA A 301 -17.00 -1.09 -10.79
CA ALA A 301 -17.57 -0.65 -12.06
C ALA A 301 -16.71 0.37 -12.82
N ARG A 302 -15.79 1.07 -12.14
CA ARG A 302 -14.81 1.97 -12.77
C ARG A 302 -13.49 1.28 -13.08
N MET A 303 -13.18 0.17 -12.41
CA MET A 303 -11.95 -0.60 -12.63
C MET A 303 -12.07 -1.53 -13.83
N LYS A 304 -13.20 -2.24 -13.94
CA LYS A 304 -13.44 -3.28 -14.94
C LYS A 304 -14.70 -2.97 -15.74
N GLU A 305 -14.64 -3.23 -17.04
CA GLU A 305 -15.73 -2.93 -17.97
C GLU A 305 -16.67 -4.13 -18.22
N SER A 306 -16.31 -5.35 -17.80
CA SER A 306 -17.12 -6.54 -18.06
C SER A 306 -18.47 -6.53 -17.34
N ALA A 307 -19.56 -6.62 -18.11
CA ALA A 307 -20.92 -6.60 -17.60
C ALA A 307 -21.27 -7.88 -16.82
N LEU A 308 -20.79 -9.05 -17.28
CA LEU A 308 -21.03 -10.33 -16.61
C LEU A 308 -20.34 -10.39 -15.24
N MET A 309 -19.11 -9.89 -15.16
CA MET A 309 -18.38 -9.81 -13.90
C MET A 309 -19.09 -8.86 -12.92
N LEU A 310 -19.52 -7.67 -13.37
CA LEU A 310 -20.26 -6.72 -12.54
C LEU A 310 -21.59 -7.29 -12.07
N ALA A 311 -22.34 -7.93 -12.97
CA ALA A 311 -23.61 -8.57 -12.64
C ALA A 311 -23.43 -9.68 -11.59
N SER A 312 -22.32 -10.44 -11.64
CA SER A 312 -22.04 -11.49 -10.65
C SER A 312 -21.71 -10.97 -9.25
N PHE A 313 -21.30 -9.70 -9.15
CA PHE A 313 -20.88 -9.08 -7.89
C PHE A 313 -22.06 -8.51 -7.11
N GLU A 314 -22.75 -7.50 -7.65
CA GLU A 314 -23.92 -6.85 -7.05
C GLU A 314 -24.83 -6.27 -8.14
N LYS A 315 -26.10 -5.98 -7.82
CA LYS A 315 -27.07 -5.34 -8.75
C LYS A 315 -27.14 -6.01 -10.13
N THR A 316 -27.33 -7.34 -10.12
CA THR A 316 -27.41 -8.19 -11.31
C THR A 316 -28.30 -7.61 -12.42
N ALA A 317 -29.54 -7.24 -12.09
CA ALA A 317 -30.53 -6.78 -13.05
C ALA A 317 -30.14 -5.43 -13.68
N ASP A 318 -29.74 -4.45 -12.86
CA ASP A 318 -29.36 -3.10 -13.33
C ASP A 318 -28.23 -3.21 -14.38
N HIS A 319 -27.15 -3.95 -14.06
CA HIS A 319 -26.01 -4.09 -14.97
C HIS A 319 -26.36 -4.80 -16.28
N LEU A 320 -27.24 -5.82 -16.25
CA LEU A 320 -27.66 -6.51 -17.47
C LEU A 320 -28.59 -5.65 -18.33
N PHE A 321 -29.51 -4.90 -17.72
CA PHE A 321 -30.39 -3.98 -18.46
C PHE A 321 -29.62 -2.81 -19.06
N ASP A 322 -28.68 -2.23 -18.31
CA ASP A 322 -27.83 -1.15 -18.80
C ASP A 322 -26.96 -1.64 -19.96
N ALA A 323 -26.30 -2.80 -19.82
CA ALA A 323 -25.51 -3.39 -20.89
C ALA A 323 -26.34 -3.67 -22.15
N ALA A 324 -27.57 -4.17 -21.99
CA ALA A 324 -28.50 -4.42 -23.10
C ALA A 324 -28.99 -3.11 -23.75
N TYR A 325 -29.26 -2.08 -22.95
CA TYR A 325 -29.69 -0.77 -23.44
C TYR A 325 -28.61 -0.06 -24.26
N TYR A 326 -27.36 -0.10 -23.78
CA TYR A 326 -26.21 0.49 -24.48
C TYR A 326 -25.65 -0.40 -25.60
N GLY A 327 -26.06 -1.67 -25.68
CA GLY A 327 -25.52 -2.63 -26.64
C GLY A 327 -24.04 -2.93 -26.39
N GLN A 328 -23.64 -3.00 -25.12
CA GLN A 328 -22.24 -3.19 -24.73
C GLN A 328 -21.74 -4.58 -25.16
N THR A 329 -20.57 -4.62 -25.78
CA THR A 329 -19.87 -5.87 -26.12
C THR A 329 -18.90 -6.23 -24.99
N ASP A 330 -19.00 -7.44 -24.46
CA ASP A 330 -18.17 -7.93 -23.36
C ASP A 330 -17.08 -8.87 -23.90
N GLU A 331 -15.82 -8.61 -23.56
CA GLU A 331 -14.70 -9.48 -23.92
C GLU A 331 -14.50 -10.52 -22.81
N ILE A 332 -14.56 -11.80 -23.17
CA ILE A 332 -14.48 -12.92 -22.21
C ILE A 332 -13.01 -13.19 -21.87
N SER A 333 -12.36 -12.25 -21.18
CA SER A 333 -10.95 -12.35 -20.80
C SER A 333 -10.74 -12.59 -19.30
N GLY A 334 -11.65 -12.09 -18.46
CA GLY A 334 -11.62 -12.24 -17.01
C GLY A 334 -12.05 -13.61 -16.52
N VAL A 335 -11.74 -13.87 -15.25
CA VAL A 335 -11.93 -15.18 -14.63
C VAL A 335 -13.42 -15.47 -14.40
N SER A 336 -14.18 -14.46 -13.98
CA SER A 336 -15.61 -14.62 -13.66
C SER A 336 -16.44 -15.02 -14.89
N GLU A 337 -16.31 -14.28 -15.98
CA GLU A 337 -17.04 -14.51 -17.23
C GLU A 337 -16.60 -15.81 -17.93
N SER A 338 -15.30 -16.16 -17.87
CA SER A 338 -14.79 -17.44 -18.39
C SER A 338 -15.43 -18.62 -17.66
N ILE A 339 -15.54 -18.55 -16.33
CA ILE A 339 -16.19 -19.59 -15.51
C ILE A 339 -17.69 -19.68 -15.82
N ILE A 340 -18.38 -18.55 -15.97
CA ILE A 340 -19.82 -18.52 -16.29
C ILE A 340 -20.11 -19.21 -17.64
N LEU A 341 -19.25 -18.98 -18.63
CA LEU A 341 -19.42 -19.53 -19.98
C LEU A 341 -18.79 -20.92 -20.17
N GLY A 342 -18.02 -21.41 -19.19
CA GLY A 342 -17.35 -22.70 -19.26
C GLY A 342 -16.14 -22.73 -20.21
N VAL A 343 -15.52 -21.58 -20.45
CA VAL A 343 -14.30 -21.43 -21.25
C VAL A 343 -13.07 -21.48 -20.31
N PRO A 344 -11.94 -22.11 -20.70
CA PRO A 344 -10.73 -22.07 -19.90
C PRO A 344 -10.26 -20.63 -19.67
N MET A 345 -9.93 -20.30 -18.42
CA MET A 345 -9.41 -18.97 -18.04
C MET A 345 -7.99 -18.75 -18.55
N SER A 346 -7.65 -17.49 -18.84
CA SER A 346 -6.35 -17.04 -19.37
C SER A 346 -5.20 -17.01 -18.34
N ILE A 347 -5.50 -17.29 -17.07
CA ILE A 347 -4.52 -17.30 -15.97
C ILE A 347 -4.13 -18.74 -15.58
N GLY A 348 -2.99 -18.88 -14.90
CA GLY A 348 -2.51 -20.18 -14.43
C GLY A 348 -2.10 -21.11 -15.58
N THR A 349 -2.72 -22.28 -15.69
CA THR A 349 -2.41 -23.26 -16.74
C THR A 349 -2.90 -22.85 -18.13
N GLY A 350 -3.92 -21.98 -18.19
CA GLY A 350 -4.43 -21.46 -19.47
C GLY A 350 -3.62 -20.28 -20.02
N PHE A 351 -2.52 -19.92 -19.37
CA PHE A 351 -1.66 -18.81 -19.78
C PHE A 351 -0.82 -19.11 -21.03
N PHE A 352 -0.54 -20.38 -21.30
CA PHE A 352 0.26 -20.81 -22.44
C PHE A 352 -0.44 -21.92 -23.21
N ASP A 353 -0.26 -21.91 -24.53
CA ASP A 353 -0.71 -22.99 -25.39
C ASP A 353 0.38 -24.03 -25.60
N LEU A 354 -0.03 -25.29 -25.65
CA LEU A 354 0.84 -26.40 -25.98
C LEU A 354 0.74 -26.71 -27.47
N VAL A 355 1.81 -26.39 -28.20
CA VAL A 355 1.93 -26.77 -29.61
C VAL A 355 2.70 -28.09 -29.69
N HIS A 356 2.09 -29.11 -30.31
CA HIS A 356 2.80 -30.36 -30.57
C HIS A 356 3.90 -30.13 -31.62
N LYS A 357 5.13 -30.49 -31.28
CA LYS A 357 6.27 -30.38 -32.18
C LYS A 357 6.18 -31.47 -33.26
N VAL A 358 5.50 -31.15 -34.36
CA VAL A 358 5.49 -31.96 -35.57
C VAL A 358 6.82 -31.76 -36.30
N ASP A 359 7.34 -32.81 -36.93
CA ASP A 359 8.44 -32.71 -37.90
C ASP A 359 7.97 -31.90 -39.11
N TRP A 360 8.08 -30.59 -38.99
CA TRP A 360 7.65 -29.65 -40.01
C TRP A 360 8.54 -29.84 -41.24
N ARG A 361 7.95 -30.45 -42.27
CA ARG A 361 8.50 -30.42 -43.62
C ARG A 361 7.98 -29.16 -44.29
N PRO A 362 8.83 -28.39 -44.99
CA PRO A 362 8.35 -27.29 -45.82
C PRO A 362 7.25 -27.83 -46.73
N LEU A 363 6.14 -27.10 -46.84
CA LEU A 363 5.03 -27.46 -47.72
C LEU A 363 5.61 -27.83 -49.09
N ALA A 364 5.33 -29.05 -49.55
CA ALA A 364 5.72 -29.46 -50.89
C ALA A 364 5.17 -28.42 -51.87
N ALA A 365 5.96 -28.09 -52.90
CA ALA A 365 5.56 -27.14 -53.92
C ALA A 365 4.12 -27.46 -54.38
N PRO A 366 3.25 -26.44 -54.54
CA PRO A 366 1.87 -26.66 -54.91
C PRO A 366 1.83 -27.55 -56.14
N ARG A 367 1.08 -28.65 -56.04
CA ARG A 367 0.93 -29.59 -57.15
C ARG A 367 0.45 -28.80 -58.36
N GLN A 368 1.02 -29.07 -59.54
CA GLN A 368 0.55 -28.47 -60.78
C GLN A 368 -0.96 -28.75 -60.93
N LEU A 369 -1.71 -27.67 -61.11
CA LEU A 369 -3.14 -27.75 -61.36
C LEU A 369 -3.35 -28.53 -62.66
N ILE A 370 -4.28 -29.49 -62.63
CA ILE A 370 -4.55 -30.37 -63.78
C ILE A 370 -5.20 -29.57 -64.91
N PHE A 371 -6.05 -28.60 -64.57
CA PHE A 371 -6.87 -27.84 -65.51
C PHE A 371 -6.34 -26.44 -65.84
N ASP A 372 -5.50 -25.85 -64.97
CA ASP A 372 -4.89 -24.54 -65.19
C ASP A 372 -3.55 -24.69 -65.93
N ARG A 373 -3.62 -25.32 -67.11
CA ARG A 373 -2.50 -25.45 -68.03
C ARG A 373 -2.73 -24.50 -69.20
N SER A 374 -1.66 -23.83 -69.63
CA SER A 374 -1.65 -22.91 -70.78
C SER A 374 -2.15 -23.54 -72.09
N GLU A 375 -2.23 -24.88 -72.16
CA GLU A 375 -2.78 -25.67 -73.26
C GLU A 375 -4.32 -25.58 -73.37
N PHE A 376 -5.02 -25.38 -72.26
CA PHE A 376 -6.49 -25.28 -72.20
C PHE A 376 -6.98 -23.83 -72.12
N HIS A 377 -6.04 -22.88 -72.06
CA HIS A 377 -6.37 -21.46 -72.09
C HIS A 377 -6.75 -21.07 -73.52
N ILE A 378 -8.01 -20.68 -73.71
CA ILE A 378 -8.47 -20.12 -74.97
C ILE A 378 -7.73 -18.78 -75.16
N LYS A 379 -6.91 -18.68 -76.21
CA LYS A 379 -6.29 -17.41 -76.61
C LYS A 379 -7.40 -16.46 -77.09
N LEU A 380 -7.78 -15.51 -76.24
CA LEU A 380 -8.59 -14.37 -76.64
C LEU A 380 -7.71 -13.44 -77.51
N GLY A 381 -7.62 -13.71 -78.82
CA GLY A 381 -6.85 -12.85 -79.72
C GLY A 381 -6.50 -13.33 -81.13
N GLU A 382 -6.98 -14.47 -81.64
CA GLU A 382 -6.79 -14.84 -83.06
C GLU A 382 -8.16 -14.93 -83.75
N ASN A 383 -8.56 -13.80 -84.36
CA ASN A 383 -9.52 -13.71 -85.46
C ASN A 383 -8.75 -13.68 -86.79
#